data_AF-A0A942UN86-F1
#
_entry.id   AF-A0A942UN86-F1
#
_cell.length_a   1.000
_cell.length_b   1.000
_cell.length_c   1.000
_cell.angle_alpha   90.00
_cell.angle_beta   90.00
_cell.angle_gamma   90.00
#
_symmetry.space_group_name_H-M   'P 1'
#
loop_
_entity.id
_entity.type
_entity.pdbx_description
1 polymer ?
#
loop_
_entity_poly.entity_id
_entity_poly.type
_entity_poly.pdbx_seq_one_letter_code
_entity_poly.pdbx_strand_id
1 'polypeptide(L)'
;MVYRRVLKYIFVLIFISFFIFICPPNFLAKDSKQEAFLKFEKQIYYLIDSSMEPLNQLSDDQDEESLYHAVIATKQKFADNSLVLTKLLVPSVLPNDIKTSLEHTKEEILTGFKALEESMDYFAQYIVNREPILYEKFIEKRDKGFLYIDGGLTSLATVRLQLDAPKIRSIPNAWKVGRRQFYQLEKNFLQNDKAVPIKSEHR
;
A
#
# COMPACT_ATOMS: atom_id res chain seq x y z
N MET A 1 45.42 -40.35 -36.76
CA MET A 1 44.31 -40.47 -35.77
C MET A 1 44.24 -39.30 -34.77
N VAL A 2 45.37 -38.65 -34.42
CA VAL A 2 45.44 -37.53 -33.46
C VAL A 2 44.73 -36.25 -33.96
N TYR A 3 44.89 -35.91 -35.25
CA TYR A 3 44.34 -34.69 -35.85
C TYR A 3 42.80 -34.61 -35.76
N ARG A 4 42.11 -35.76 -35.88
CA ARG A 4 40.64 -35.85 -35.80
C ARG A 4 40.10 -35.63 -34.38
N ARG A 5 40.91 -35.88 -33.35
CA ARG A 5 40.55 -35.60 -31.95
C ARG A 5 40.72 -34.12 -31.64
N VAL A 6 41.82 -33.52 -32.08
CA VAL A 6 42.09 -32.08 -31.89
C VAL A 6 41.01 -31.21 -32.55
N LEU A 7 40.59 -31.54 -33.78
CA LEU A 7 39.53 -30.80 -34.47
C LEU A 7 38.17 -30.85 -33.73
N LYS A 8 37.85 -31.98 -33.08
CA LYS A 8 36.64 -32.11 -32.24
C LYS A 8 36.68 -31.16 -31.05
N TYR A 9 37.83 -31.06 -30.36
CA TYR A 9 37.96 -30.14 -29.22
C TYR A 9 37.88 -28.68 -29.63
N ILE A 10 38.45 -28.32 -30.79
CA ILE A 10 38.34 -26.97 -31.35
C ILE A 10 36.88 -26.62 -31.66
N PHE A 11 36.13 -27.53 -32.30
CA PHE A 11 34.70 -27.32 -32.57
C PHE A 11 33.88 -27.16 -31.28
N VAL A 12 34.14 -27.96 -30.25
CA VAL A 12 33.46 -27.86 -28.96
C VAL A 12 33.76 -26.51 -28.28
N LEU A 13 35.02 -26.07 -28.31
CA LEU A 13 35.42 -24.78 -27.75
C LEU A 13 34.79 -23.59 -28.47
N ILE A 14 34.72 -23.63 -29.81
CA ILE A 14 34.05 -22.59 -30.62
C ILE A 14 32.56 -22.56 -30.33
N PHE A 15 31.93 -23.73 -30.17
CA PHE A 15 30.49 -23.81 -29.86
C PHE A 15 30.20 -23.21 -28.49
N ILE A 16 31.02 -23.52 -27.47
CA ILE A 16 30.87 -22.96 -26.12
C ILE A 16 31.09 -21.45 -26.12
N SER A 17 32.10 -20.94 -26.85
CA SER A 17 32.33 -19.49 -26.92
C SER A 17 31.18 -18.75 -27.61
N PHE A 18 30.58 -19.36 -28.63
CA PHE A 18 29.41 -18.82 -29.31
C PHE A 18 28.18 -18.77 -28.38
N PHE A 19 27.96 -19.79 -27.56
CA PHE A 19 26.88 -19.79 -26.55
C PHE A 19 27.06 -18.72 -25.47
N ILE A 20 28.29 -18.49 -25.01
CA ILE A 20 28.59 -17.42 -24.05
C ILE A 20 28.37 -16.04 -24.68
N PHE A 21 28.63 -15.89 -25.99
CA PHE A 21 28.44 -14.63 -26.72
C PHE A 21 26.96 -14.34 -27.05
N ILE A 22 26.15 -15.39 -27.25
CA ILE A 22 24.73 -15.26 -27.57
C ILE A 22 23.87 -15.00 -26.33
N CYS A 23 24.27 -15.48 -25.14
CA CYS A 23 23.55 -15.16 -23.90
C CYS A 23 23.86 -13.72 -23.49
N PRO A 24 22.92 -12.75 -23.70
CA PRO A 24 23.19 -11.38 -23.32
C PRO A 24 23.20 -11.32 -21.79
N PRO A 25 24.18 -10.66 -21.15
CA PRO A 25 24.18 -10.45 -19.70
C PRO A 25 22.92 -9.72 -19.19
N ASN A 26 22.16 -9.10 -20.11
CA ASN A 26 20.92 -8.40 -19.85
C ASN A 26 19.79 -9.29 -19.30
N PHE A 27 19.80 -10.61 -19.55
CA PHE A 27 18.74 -11.50 -19.05
C PHE A 27 18.78 -11.63 -17.53
N LEU A 28 19.96 -11.89 -16.96
CA LEU A 28 20.15 -11.99 -15.49
C LEU A 28 19.90 -10.66 -14.77
N ALA A 29 20.22 -9.53 -15.41
CA ALA A 29 20.00 -8.20 -14.84
C ALA A 29 18.52 -7.75 -14.90
N LYS A 30 17.71 -8.30 -15.81
CA LYS A 30 16.27 -8.02 -15.89
C LYS A 30 15.53 -8.65 -14.70
N ASP A 31 15.88 -9.89 -14.37
CA ASP A 31 15.24 -10.64 -13.28
C ASP A 31 15.51 -9.99 -11.91
N SER A 32 16.74 -9.52 -11.66
CA SER A 32 17.09 -8.90 -10.37
C SER A 32 16.40 -7.54 -10.13
N LYS A 33 16.17 -6.75 -11.18
CA LYS A 33 15.43 -5.48 -11.09
C LYS A 33 13.95 -5.72 -10.80
N GLN A 34 13.35 -6.68 -11.49
CA GLN A 34 11.95 -7.05 -11.28
C GLN A 34 11.75 -7.59 -9.87
N GLU A 35 12.62 -8.48 -9.39
CA GLU A 35 12.55 -9.02 -8.04
C GLU A 35 12.68 -7.90 -6.98
N ALA A 36 13.64 -7.00 -7.15
CA ALA A 36 13.82 -5.86 -6.24
C ALA A 36 12.59 -4.95 -6.19
N PHE A 37 11.99 -4.65 -7.35
CA PHE A 37 10.74 -3.90 -7.43
C PHE A 37 9.58 -4.64 -6.75
N LEU A 38 9.38 -5.92 -7.04
CA LEU A 38 8.30 -6.71 -6.45
C LEU A 38 8.40 -6.79 -4.92
N LYS A 39 9.62 -6.84 -4.38
CA LYS A 39 9.85 -6.79 -2.93
C LYS A 39 9.43 -5.45 -2.33
N PHE A 40 9.83 -4.34 -2.95
CA PHE A 40 9.43 -2.99 -2.55
C PHE A 40 7.90 -2.84 -2.61
N GLU A 41 7.31 -3.23 -3.73
CA GLU A 41 5.87 -3.18 -3.95
C GLU A 41 5.09 -4.00 -2.90
N LYS A 42 5.56 -5.21 -2.56
CA LYS A 42 4.94 -6.04 -1.51
C LYS A 42 4.98 -5.35 -0.14
N GLN A 43 6.05 -4.62 0.18
CA GLN A 43 6.15 -3.87 1.42
C GLN A 43 5.14 -2.71 1.46
N ILE A 44 4.99 -1.97 0.36
CA ILE A 44 3.96 -0.92 0.24
C ILE A 44 2.58 -1.48 0.53
N TYR A 45 2.21 -2.58 -0.13
CA TYR A 45 0.89 -3.17 0.07
C TYR A 45 0.67 -3.72 1.47
N TYR A 46 1.69 -4.32 2.07
CA TYR A 46 1.63 -4.77 3.46
C TYR A 46 1.38 -3.61 4.43
N LEU A 47 2.03 -2.46 4.21
CA LEU A 47 1.80 -1.27 5.04
C LEU A 47 0.36 -0.76 4.90
N ILE A 48 -0.16 -0.71 3.67
CA ILE A 48 -1.57 -0.30 3.44
C ILE A 48 -2.53 -1.26 4.14
N ASP A 49 -2.34 -2.57 3.98
CA ASP A 49 -3.21 -3.59 4.56
C ASP A 49 -3.19 -3.57 6.10
N SER A 50 -1.99 -3.58 6.69
CA SER A 50 -1.82 -3.53 8.14
C SER A 50 -2.29 -2.23 8.78
N SER A 51 -2.35 -1.12 8.04
CA SER A 51 -2.96 0.13 8.51
C SER A 51 -4.46 0.03 8.69
N MET A 52 -5.13 -0.79 7.87
CA MET A 52 -6.59 -0.95 7.87
C MET A 52 -7.04 -2.13 8.74
N GLU A 53 -6.12 -3.00 9.14
CA GLU A 53 -6.40 -4.23 9.88
C GLU A 53 -7.32 -4.05 11.11
N PRO A 54 -7.15 -3.02 11.97
CA PRO A 54 -8.03 -2.87 13.12
C PRO A 54 -9.49 -2.62 12.76
N LEU A 55 -9.76 -2.04 11.58
CA LEU A 55 -11.12 -1.85 11.08
C LEU A 55 -11.77 -3.16 10.61
N ASN A 56 -10.97 -4.19 10.27
CA ASN A 56 -11.51 -5.50 9.86
C ASN A 56 -12.21 -6.23 11.01
N GLN A 57 -11.97 -5.80 12.25
CA GLN A 57 -12.53 -6.41 13.46
C GLN A 57 -13.87 -5.77 13.85
N LEU A 58 -14.35 -4.80 13.08
CA LEU A 58 -15.64 -4.15 13.30
C LEU A 58 -16.78 -5.02 12.77
N SER A 59 -17.69 -5.43 13.66
CA SER A 59 -18.97 -6.04 13.31
C SER A 59 -20.10 -5.01 13.33
N ASP A 60 -21.20 -5.28 12.63
CA ASP A 60 -22.33 -4.35 12.50
C ASP A 60 -23.01 -3.98 13.83
N ASP A 61 -22.86 -4.81 14.89
CA ASP A 61 -23.52 -4.62 16.20
C ASP A 61 -22.59 -4.11 17.33
N GLN A 62 -21.51 -3.38 17.00
CA GLN A 62 -20.57 -2.91 18.03
C GLN A 62 -21.06 -1.66 18.79
N ASP A 63 -20.78 -1.66 20.09
CA ASP A 63 -20.96 -0.50 20.95
C ASP A 63 -19.93 0.60 20.64
N GLU A 64 -20.21 1.80 21.15
CA GLU A 64 -19.44 3.01 20.87
C GLU A 64 -18.01 2.96 21.43
N GLU A 65 -17.78 2.27 22.55
CA GLU A 65 -16.45 2.11 23.15
C GLU A 65 -15.56 1.23 22.26
N SER A 66 -16.11 0.10 21.79
CA SER A 66 -15.45 -0.77 20.81
C SER A 66 -15.10 -0.02 19.53
N LEU A 67 -16.02 0.80 19.01
CA LEU A 67 -15.79 1.64 17.84
C LEU A 67 -14.65 2.64 18.08
N TYR A 68 -14.68 3.36 19.21
CA TYR A 68 -13.65 4.31 19.57
C TYR A 68 -12.27 3.65 19.64
N HIS A 69 -12.16 2.48 20.26
CA HIS A 69 -10.89 1.73 20.33
C HIS A 69 -10.36 1.31 18.97
N ALA A 70 -11.22 0.84 18.07
CA ALA A 70 -10.82 0.48 16.71
C ALA A 70 -10.31 1.70 15.92
N VAL A 71 -10.98 2.86 16.08
CA VAL A 71 -10.57 4.12 15.44
C VAL A 71 -9.21 4.58 15.96
N ILE A 72 -8.99 4.57 17.28
CA ILE A 72 -7.69 4.91 17.89
C ILE A 72 -6.59 3.94 17.46
N ALA A 73 -6.87 2.64 17.42
CA ALA A 73 -5.91 1.64 16.95
C ALA A 73 -5.53 1.85 15.47
N THR A 74 -6.52 2.16 14.63
CA THR A 74 -6.32 2.47 13.21
C THR A 74 -5.49 3.74 13.03
N LYS A 75 -5.79 4.80 13.77
CA LYS A 75 -4.99 6.04 13.81
C LYS A 75 -3.52 5.72 14.11
N GLN A 76 -3.27 4.95 15.17
CA GLN A 76 -1.91 4.59 15.57
C GLN A 76 -1.19 3.79 14.47
N LYS A 77 -1.88 2.86 13.82
CA LYS A 77 -1.31 2.09 12.71
C LYS A 77 -0.95 2.96 11.51
N PHE A 78 -1.73 3.99 11.18
CA PHE A 78 -1.35 4.96 10.15
C PHE A 78 -0.11 5.77 10.54
N ALA A 79 -0.01 6.21 11.79
CA ALA A 79 1.16 6.92 12.30
C ALA A 79 2.43 6.03 12.24
N ASP A 80 2.33 4.82 12.76
CA ASP A 80 3.43 3.85 12.79
C ASP A 80 3.88 3.47 11.38
N ASN A 81 2.93 3.14 10.49
CA ASN A 81 3.25 2.77 9.12
C ASN A 81 3.74 3.95 8.29
N SER A 82 3.34 5.19 8.61
CA SER A 82 3.97 6.40 8.05
C SER A 82 5.46 6.45 8.40
N LEU A 83 5.81 6.20 9.67
CA LEU A 83 7.21 6.14 10.10
C LEU A 83 7.98 5.02 9.39
N VAL A 84 7.41 3.82 9.28
CA VAL A 84 8.03 2.70 8.55
C VAL A 84 8.23 3.07 7.07
N LEU A 85 7.23 3.69 6.45
CA LEU A 85 7.29 4.12 5.05
C LEU A 85 8.39 5.15 4.82
N THR A 86 8.60 6.12 5.71
CA THR A 86 9.71 7.09 5.56
C THR A 86 11.10 6.42 5.52
N LYS A 87 11.25 5.30 6.24
CA LYS A 87 12.50 4.52 6.32
C LYS A 87 12.62 3.49 5.18
N LEU A 88 11.55 3.29 4.41
CA LEU A 88 11.56 2.36 3.29
C LEU A 88 12.44 2.90 2.16
N LEU A 89 13.52 2.17 1.88
CA LEU A 89 14.47 2.52 0.84
C LEU A 89 14.00 2.03 -0.53
N VAL A 90 14.06 2.92 -1.51
CA VAL A 90 13.87 2.54 -2.91
C VAL A 90 15.06 1.69 -3.37
N PRO A 91 14.84 0.56 -4.06
CA PRO A 91 15.93 -0.32 -4.46
C PRO A 91 16.96 0.36 -5.36
N SER A 92 18.23 0.36 -4.94
CA SER A 92 19.33 1.04 -5.65
C SER A 92 19.67 0.45 -7.02
N VAL A 93 19.34 -0.84 -7.23
CA VAL A 93 19.53 -1.58 -8.51
C VAL A 93 18.65 -1.04 -9.65
N LEU A 94 17.63 -0.26 -9.33
CA LEU A 94 16.69 0.28 -10.30
C LEU A 94 17.28 1.49 -11.07
N PRO A 95 16.86 1.69 -12.34
CA PRO A 95 17.17 2.89 -13.11
C PRO A 95 16.76 4.19 -12.40
N ASN A 96 17.43 5.31 -12.69
CA ASN A 96 17.21 6.58 -11.97
C ASN A 96 15.79 7.12 -12.13
N ASP A 97 15.22 7.06 -13.32
CA ASP A 97 13.83 7.41 -13.63
C ASP A 97 12.82 6.58 -12.83
N ILE A 98 13.06 5.28 -12.72
CA ILE A 98 12.25 4.37 -11.90
C ILE A 98 12.38 4.73 -10.42
N LYS A 99 13.59 5.00 -9.94
CA LYS A 99 13.82 5.39 -8.54
C LYS A 99 13.08 6.68 -8.19
N THR A 100 13.18 7.71 -9.03
CA THR A 100 12.43 8.96 -8.85
C THR A 100 10.92 8.72 -8.79
N SER A 101 10.39 7.88 -9.68
CA SER A 101 8.96 7.53 -9.69
C SER A 101 8.52 6.79 -8.41
N LEU A 102 9.38 5.92 -7.86
CA LEU A 102 9.12 5.20 -6.62
C LEU A 102 9.25 6.09 -5.37
N GLU A 103 10.17 7.06 -5.37
CA GLU A 103 10.23 8.07 -4.31
C GLU A 103 8.96 8.93 -4.30
N HIS A 104 8.50 9.40 -5.46
CA HIS A 104 7.23 10.12 -5.57
C HIS A 104 6.04 9.27 -5.09
N THR A 105 5.99 8.00 -5.52
CA THR A 105 4.97 7.04 -5.04
C THR A 105 4.96 6.94 -3.52
N LYS A 106 6.13 6.89 -2.89
CA LYS A 106 6.28 6.83 -1.44
C LYS A 106 5.76 8.10 -0.77
N GLU A 107 6.05 9.27 -1.34
CA GLU A 107 5.57 10.57 -0.85
C GLU A 107 4.04 10.70 -0.94
N GLU A 108 3.44 10.24 -2.05
CA GLU A 108 1.98 10.21 -2.21
C GLU A 108 1.35 9.33 -1.12
N ILE A 109 1.82 8.10 -0.97
CA ILE A 109 1.27 7.17 0.03
C ILE A 109 1.48 7.71 1.45
N LEU A 110 2.63 8.31 1.75
CA LEU A 110 2.90 8.94 3.04
C LEU A 110 1.94 10.09 3.33
N THR A 111 1.65 10.91 2.32
CA THR A 111 0.66 11.99 2.43
C THR A 111 -0.73 11.41 2.69
N GLY A 112 -1.06 10.31 2.02
CA GLY A 112 -2.29 9.57 2.24
C GLY A 112 -2.43 9.04 3.66
N PHE A 113 -1.40 8.37 4.20
CA PHE A 113 -1.41 7.85 5.57
C PHE A 113 -1.57 8.95 6.61
N LYS A 114 -0.86 10.08 6.49
CA LYS A 114 -1.01 11.21 7.40
C LYS A 114 -2.42 11.80 7.37
N ALA A 115 -3.01 11.92 6.17
CA ALA A 115 -4.38 12.39 6.05
C ALA A 115 -5.39 11.41 6.69
N LEU A 116 -5.18 10.10 6.55
CA LEU A 116 -6.04 9.10 7.20
C LEU A 116 -5.85 9.04 8.72
N GLU A 117 -4.63 9.27 9.22
CA GLU A 117 -4.37 9.46 10.64
C GLU A 117 -5.18 10.64 11.20
N GLU A 118 -5.08 11.81 10.55
CA GLU A 118 -5.86 13.01 10.92
C GLU A 118 -7.37 12.74 10.83
N SER A 119 -7.81 12.01 9.81
CA SER A 119 -9.22 11.62 9.65
C SER A 119 -9.71 10.79 10.84
N MET A 120 -8.97 9.76 11.25
CA MET A 120 -9.32 8.94 12.42
C MET A 120 -9.28 9.74 13.72
N ASP A 121 -8.36 10.70 13.85
CA ASP A 121 -8.32 11.60 15.00
C ASP A 121 -9.58 12.45 15.11
N TYR A 122 -10.01 13.09 14.01
CA TYR A 122 -11.26 13.85 13.98
C TYR A 122 -12.48 12.98 14.27
N PHE A 123 -12.50 11.75 13.75
CA PHE A 123 -13.61 10.83 14.01
C PHE A 123 -13.66 10.40 15.48
N ALA A 124 -12.51 10.09 16.11
CA ALA A 124 -12.44 9.79 17.53
C ALA A 124 -12.94 10.96 18.39
N GLN A 125 -12.56 12.20 18.05
CA GLN A 125 -13.06 13.39 18.74
C GLN A 125 -14.56 13.61 18.49
N TYR A 126 -15.07 13.31 17.29
CA TYR A 126 -16.49 13.40 16.97
C TYR A 126 -17.32 12.40 17.78
N ILE A 127 -16.83 11.18 17.97
CA ILE A 127 -17.46 10.19 18.85
C ILE A 127 -17.63 10.82 20.25
N VAL A 128 -16.59 11.42 20.83
CA VAL A 128 -16.71 11.97 22.20
C VAL A 128 -17.57 13.25 22.28
N ASN A 129 -17.39 14.18 21.34
CA ASN A 129 -17.92 15.54 21.48
C ASN A 129 -19.23 15.79 20.70
N ARG A 130 -19.56 14.92 19.74
CA ARG A 130 -20.71 15.05 18.82
C ARG A 130 -20.78 16.38 18.05
N GLU A 131 -19.65 17.06 17.88
CA GLU A 131 -19.59 18.32 17.13
C GLU A 131 -19.60 18.06 15.60
N PRO A 132 -20.57 18.60 14.84
CA PRO A 132 -20.67 18.35 13.40
C PRO A 132 -19.43 18.74 12.60
N ILE A 133 -18.72 19.79 13.02
CA ILE A 133 -17.50 20.25 12.35
C ILE A 133 -16.36 19.23 12.39
N LEU A 134 -16.32 18.37 13.41
CA LEU A 134 -15.33 17.29 13.51
C LEU A 134 -15.66 16.19 12.48
N TYR A 135 -16.94 15.92 12.26
CA TYR A 135 -17.38 14.98 11.24
C TYR A 135 -17.05 15.45 9.81
N GLU A 136 -17.28 16.74 9.52
CA GLU A 136 -16.89 17.33 8.23
C GLU A 136 -15.38 17.20 7.97
N LYS A 137 -14.56 17.49 8.98
CA LYS A 137 -13.10 17.33 8.89
C LYS A 137 -12.68 15.85 8.73
N PHE A 138 -13.37 14.93 9.41
CA PHE A 138 -13.16 13.49 9.20
C PHE A 138 -13.33 13.12 7.72
N ILE A 139 -14.43 13.56 7.08
CA ILE A 139 -14.72 13.29 5.67
C ILE A 139 -13.66 13.92 4.77
N GLU A 140 -13.35 15.20 4.96
CA GLU A 140 -12.36 15.92 4.14
C GLU A 140 -11.00 15.19 4.14
N LYS A 141 -10.54 14.82 5.34
CA LYS A 141 -9.25 14.14 5.50
C LYS A 141 -9.27 12.71 5.00
N ARG A 142 -10.39 12.00 5.17
CA ARG A 142 -10.60 10.66 4.60
C ARG A 142 -10.44 10.69 3.09
N ASP A 143 -11.18 11.58 2.43
CA ASP A 143 -11.23 11.65 0.97
C ASP A 143 -9.87 12.09 0.40
N LYS A 144 -9.20 13.03 1.07
CA LYS A 144 -7.81 13.38 0.77
C LYS A 144 -6.89 12.16 0.90
N GLY A 145 -6.99 11.44 2.01
CA GLY A 145 -6.21 10.22 2.25
C GLY A 145 -6.38 9.19 1.15
N PHE A 146 -7.63 8.95 0.73
CA PHE A 146 -7.95 8.03 -0.35
C PHE A 146 -7.38 8.46 -1.69
N LEU A 147 -7.51 9.75 -2.02
CA LEU A 147 -6.99 10.30 -3.27
C LEU A 147 -5.48 10.06 -3.41
N TYR A 148 -4.71 10.37 -2.37
CA TYR A 148 -3.25 10.21 -2.40
C TYR A 148 -2.79 8.75 -2.44
N ILE A 149 -3.47 7.85 -1.72
CA ILE A 149 -3.16 6.41 -1.79
C ILE A 149 -3.50 5.87 -3.18
N ASP A 150 -4.65 6.23 -3.76
CA ASP A 150 -5.02 5.81 -5.12
C ASP A 150 -4.02 6.35 -6.17
N GLY A 151 -3.55 7.59 -5.99
CA GLY A 151 -2.47 8.17 -6.80
C GLY A 151 -1.17 7.36 -6.72
N GLY A 152 -0.68 7.13 -5.50
CA GLY A 152 0.52 6.33 -5.27
C GLY A 152 0.42 4.90 -5.81
N LEU A 153 -0.73 4.24 -5.65
CA LEU A 153 -0.96 2.90 -6.21
C LEU A 153 -0.98 2.90 -7.74
N THR A 154 -1.50 3.96 -8.36
CA THR A 154 -1.48 4.14 -9.82
C THR A 154 -0.05 4.36 -10.33
N SER A 155 0.72 5.18 -9.63
CA SER A 155 2.16 5.40 -9.90
C SER A 155 2.94 4.08 -9.78
N LEU A 156 2.70 3.30 -8.74
CA LEU A 156 3.32 1.99 -8.52
C LEU A 156 2.97 0.99 -9.63
N ALA A 157 1.71 0.95 -10.06
CA ALA A 157 1.27 0.11 -11.17
C ALA A 157 1.91 0.53 -12.51
N THR A 158 2.13 1.82 -12.72
CA THR A 158 2.83 2.35 -13.89
C THR A 158 4.28 1.90 -13.93
N VAL A 159 4.99 1.98 -12.79
CA VAL A 159 6.37 1.47 -12.67
C VAL A 159 6.43 -0.03 -12.94
N ARG A 160 5.48 -0.82 -12.42
CA ARG A 160 5.39 -2.26 -12.71
C ARG A 160 5.36 -2.53 -14.22
N LEU A 161 4.55 -1.77 -14.96
CA LEU A 161 4.43 -1.90 -16.41
C LEU A 161 5.72 -1.51 -17.14
N GLN A 162 6.38 -0.43 -16.71
CA GLN A 162 7.66 0.00 -17.28
C GLN A 162 8.77 -1.05 -17.10
N LEU A 163 8.75 -1.76 -15.97
CA LEU A 163 9.71 -2.84 -15.67
C LEU A 163 9.32 -4.19 -16.27
N ASP A 164 8.16 -4.30 -16.93
CA ASP A 164 7.61 -5.57 -17.45
C ASP A 164 7.54 -6.65 -16.34
N ALA A 165 7.27 -6.22 -15.10
CA ALA A 165 7.31 -7.10 -13.94
C ALA A 165 6.02 -7.95 -13.86
N PRO A 166 6.11 -9.22 -13.43
CA PRO A 166 4.96 -10.12 -13.41
C PRO A 166 3.87 -9.59 -12.47
N LYS A 167 2.62 -9.75 -12.88
CA LYS A 167 1.47 -9.41 -12.03
C LYS A 167 1.49 -10.27 -10.77
N ILE A 168 1.49 -9.62 -9.61
CA ILE A 168 1.23 -10.30 -8.33
C ILE A 168 -0.26 -10.66 -8.33
N ARG A 169 -0.59 -11.96 -8.31
CA ARG A 169 -1.98 -12.46 -8.34
C ARG A 169 -2.81 -12.01 -7.12
N SER A 170 -2.17 -11.58 -6.03
CA SER A 170 -2.80 -11.46 -4.71
C SER A 170 -3.06 -10.04 -4.21
N ILE A 171 -2.81 -8.98 -5.00
CA ILE A 171 -2.99 -7.61 -4.48
C ILE A 171 -3.92 -6.71 -5.30
N PRO A 172 -5.24 -7.00 -5.28
CA PRO A 172 -6.22 -5.96 -5.63
C PRO A 172 -7.27 -5.67 -4.55
N ASN A 173 -7.37 -6.45 -3.45
CA ASN A 173 -8.57 -6.44 -2.62
C ASN A 173 -8.44 -5.81 -1.23
N ALA A 174 -7.25 -5.77 -0.62
CA ALA A 174 -7.07 -5.20 0.74
C ALA A 174 -7.50 -3.73 0.81
N TRP A 175 -7.02 -2.89 -0.11
CA TRP A 175 -7.37 -1.47 -0.14
C TRP A 175 -8.86 -1.23 -0.46
N LYS A 176 -9.45 -2.01 -1.38
CA LYS A 176 -10.89 -1.92 -1.68
C LYS A 176 -11.76 -2.36 -0.50
N VAL A 177 -11.36 -3.42 0.20
CA VAL A 177 -12.04 -3.92 1.40
C VAL A 177 -11.90 -2.91 2.55
N GLY A 178 -10.70 -2.37 2.77
CA GLY A 178 -10.46 -1.35 3.79
C GLY A 178 -11.29 -0.07 3.55
N ARG A 179 -11.40 0.41 2.30
CA ARG A 179 -12.29 1.55 2.00
C ARG A 179 -13.75 1.25 2.33
N ARG A 180 -14.23 0.03 2.05
CA ARG A 180 -15.59 -0.38 2.42
C ARG A 180 -15.78 -0.25 3.94
N GLN A 181 -14.79 -0.61 4.75
CA GLN A 181 -14.87 -0.50 6.21
C GLN A 181 -14.89 0.94 6.71
N PHE A 182 -14.16 1.85 6.08
CA PHE A 182 -14.30 3.29 6.36
C PHE A 182 -15.72 3.80 6.12
N TYR A 183 -16.41 3.31 5.08
CA TYR A 183 -17.82 3.64 4.87
C TYR A 183 -18.76 2.92 5.83
N GLN A 184 -18.39 1.72 6.33
CA GLN A 184 -19.15 1.03 7.37
C GLN A 184 -19.05 1.74 8.72
N LEU A 185 -17.88 2.29 9.07
CA LEU A 185 -17.70 3.17 10.25
C LEU A 185 -18.73 4.31 10.24
N GLU A 186 -18.81 5.02 9.11
CA GLU A 186 -19.78 6.10 8.90
C GLU A 186 -21.22 5.59 9.04
N LYS A 187 -21.56 4.48 8.39
CA LYS A 187 -22.91 3.92 8.41
C LYS A 187 -23.35 3.47 9.81
N ASN A 188 -22.51 2.73 10.52
CA ASN A 188 -22.85 2.14 11.82
C ASN A 188 -23.02 3.25 12.87
N PHE A 189 -22.18 4.27 12.83
CA PHE A 189 -22.30 5.43 13.72
C PHE A 189 -23.56 6.25 13.43
N LEU A 190 -23.86 6.56 12.17
CA LEU A 190 -25.07 7.31 11.79
C LEU A 190 -26.38 6.53 12.09
N GLN A 191 -26.33 5.20 12.13
CA GLN A 191 -27.49 4.38 12.52
C GLN A 191 -27.69 4.35 14.04
N ASN A 192 -26.61 4.24 14.82
CA ASN A 192 -26.66 4.31 16.28
C ASN A 192 -27.08 5.70 16.79
N ASP A 193 -26.61 6.78 16.16
CA ASP A 193 -26.98 8.15 16.55
C ASP A 193 -28.47 8.46 16.31
N LYS A 194 -29.08 7.83 15.28
CA LYS A 194 -30.54 7.92 15.05
C LYS A 194 -31.37 7.07 16.03
N ALA A 195 -30.75 6.11 16.70
CA ALA A 195 -31.42 5.21 17.65
C ALA A 195 -31.44 5.77 19.08
N VAL A 196 -30.70 6.84 19.37
CA VAL A 196 -30.75 7.53 20.66
C VAL A 196 -31.82 8.63 20.60
N PRO A 197 -33.03 8.43 21.16
CA PRO A 197 -33.99 9.51 21.27
C PRO A 197 -33.39 10.58 22.17
N ILE A 198 -33.39 11.82 21.69
CA ILE A 198 -33.17 13.02 22.49
C ILE A 198 -34.17 12.94 23.66
N LYS A 199 -33.70 12.51 24.84
CA LYS A 199 -34.44 12.74 26.07
C LYS A 199 -34.37 14.24 26.31
N SER A 200 -35.39 14.94 25.81
CA SER A 200 -35.73 16.27 26.26
C SER A 200 -36.12 16.19 27.73
N GLU A 201 -35.16 16.27 28.63
CA GLU A 201 -35.43 16.58 30.03
C GLU A 201 -35.77 18.07 30.12
N HIS A 202 -37.06 18.36 29.91
CA HIS A 202 -37.68 19.52 30.50
C HIS A 202 -37.77 19.32 32.00
N ARG A 203 -36.97 20.07 32.77
CA ARG A 203 -37.41 20.76 33.98
C ARG A 203 -36.42 21.80 34.45
#